data_AF-A0A818NMX5-F1
#
_entry.id   AF-A0A818NMX5-F1
#
_cell.length_a   1.000
_cell.length_b   1.000
_cell.length_c   1.000
_cell.angle_alpha   90.00
_cell.angle_beta   90.00
_cell.angle_gamma   90.00
#
_symmetry.space_group_name_H-M   'P 1'
#
loop_
_entity.id
_entity.type
_entity.pdbx_description
1 polymer ?
#
loop_
_entity_poly.entity_id
_entity_poly.type
_entity_poly.pdbx_seq_one_letter_code
_entity_poly.pdbx_strand_id
1 'polypeptide(L)'
;MCVLLNELILSIENNSKCNLYKPFLFIEYDERNFHCWAYRYYLLERLCPSSSSELEGFYENELSFLRSTIGINLSNYSAWHYRSKYLDKLIDHNPSRRTSLLSSEWPLVLNAFYTDCSDQAAWFYAR
;
A
#
# COMPACT_ATOMS: atom_id res chain seq x y z
N MET A 1 2.59 26.21 -0.07
CA MET A 1 1.97 24.95 -0.54
C MET A 1 1.21 24.21 0.57
N CYS A 2 1.63 24.24 1.84
CA CYS A 2 0.92 23.56 2.95
C CYS A 2 -0.45 24.15 3.37
N VAL A 3 -0.70 25.45 3.18
CA VAL A 3 -1.93 26.09 3.68
C VAL A 3 -3.15 25.77 2.79
N LEU A 4 -2.96 25.76 1.47
CA LEU A 4 -4.01 25.38 0.51
C LEU A 4 -4.35 23.89 0.58
N LEU A 5 -3.39 23.04 0.95
CA LEU A 5 -3.65 21.62 1.21
C LEU A 5 -4.57 21.45 2.41
N ASN A 6 -4.33 22.16 3.52
CA ASN A 6 -5.13 22.04 4.74
C ASN A 6 -6.58 22.51 4.57
N GLU A 7 -6.82 23.61 3.83
CA GLU A 7 -8.19 24.08 3.59
C GLU A 7 -8.96 23.16 2.62
N LEU A 8 -8.28 22.58 1.63
CA LEU A 8 -8.86 21.58 0.74
C LEU A 8 -9.15 20.25 1.47
N ILE A 9 -8.29 19.88 2.43
CA ILE A 9 -8.47 18.70 3.31
C ILE A 9 -9.73 18.85 4.15
N LEU A 10 -9.91 20.00 4.84
CA LEU A 10 -11.06 20.29 5.70
C LEU A 10 -12.38 20.38 4.92
N SER A 11 -12.37 20.99 3.72
CA SER A 11 -13.56 21.09 2.86
C SER A 11 -14.11 19.71 2.42
N ILE A 12 -13.27 18.69 2.35
CA ILE A 12 -13.64 17.40 1.74
C ILE A 12 -13.76 16.28 2.79
N GLU A 13 -13.32 16.49 4.04
CA GLU A 13 -13.50 15.54 5.16
C GLU A 13 -14.98 15.14 5.40
N ASN A 14 -15.93 15.97 4.99
CA ASN A 14 -17.37 15.76 5.15
C ASN A 14 -18.00 14.68 4.24
N ASN A 15 -17.24 14.03 3.34
CA ASN A 15 -17.79 12.99 2.45
C ASN A 15 -16.90 11.73 2.42
N SER A 16 -17.38 10.66 3.05
CA SER A 16 -16.66 9.39 3.24
C SER A 16 -16.21 8.73 1.94
N LYS A 17 -16.95 8.91 0.83
CA LYS A 17 -16.53 8.42 -0.49
C LYS A 17 -15.36 9.22 -1.05
N CYS A 18 -15.32 10.55 -0.90
CA CYS A 18 -14.22 11.38 -1.40
C CYS A 18 -12.90 11.12 -0.66
N ASN A 19 -12.95 10.73 0.62
CA ASN A 19 -11.75 10.45 1.41
C ASN A 19 -10.98 9.19 0.95
N LEU A 20 -11.65 8.22 0.30
CA LEU A 20 -10.98 7.03 -0.25
C LEU A 20 -10.19 7.32 -1.54
N TYR A 21 -10.68 8.23 -2.39
CA TYR A 21 -10.04 8.57 -3.67
C TYR A 21 -8.86 9.54 -3.52
N LYS A 22 -8.83 10.35 -2.46
CA LYS A 22 -7.79 11.36 -2.26
C LYS A 22 -6.37 10.79 -2.14
N PRO A 23 -6.09 9.76 -1.32
CA PRO A 23 -4.73 9.26 -1.20
C PRO A 23 -4.25 8.62 -2.50
N PHE A 24 -5.17 8.03 -3.28
CA PHE A 24 -4.88 7.54 -4.63
C PHE A 24 -4.44 8.69 -5.55
N LEU A 25 -5.21 9.78 -5.61
CA LEU A 25 -4.86 10.96 -6.43
C LEU A 25 -3.53 11.61 -6.03
N PHE A 26 -3.22 11.68 -4.73
CA PHE A 26 -1.95 12.25 -4.27
C PHE A 26 -0.75 11.34 -4.54
N ILE A 27 -0.92 10.02 -4.46
CA ILE A 27 0.11 9.06 -4.84
C ILE A 27 0.34 9.09 -6.36
N GLU A 28 -0.70 9.31 -7.17
CA GLU A 28 -0.52 9.53 -8.63
C GLU A 28 0.25 10.82 -8.94
N TYR A 29 0.11 11.85 -8.10
CA TYR A 29 0.82 13.12 -8.28
C TYR A 29 2.27 13.08 -7.78
N ASP A 30 2.50 12.51 -6.60
CA ASP A 30 3.83 12.27 -6.02
C ASP A 30 3.85 10.92 -5.32
N GLU A 31 4.26 9.91 -6.09
CA GLU A 31 4.28 8.52 -5.66
C GLU A 31 5.27 8.24 -4.54
N ARG A 32 6.22 9.15 -4.26
CA ARG A 32 7.22 8.99 -3.19
C ARG A 32 6.91 9.84 -1.97
N ASN A 33 5.77 10.54 -1.94
CA ASN A 33 5.37 11.35 -0.81
C ASN A 33 4.98 10.48 0.40
N PHE A 34 5.92 10.31 1.33
CA PHE A 34 5.72 9.48 2.51
C PHE A 34 4.58 9.97 3.42
N HIS A 35 4.25 11.27 3.41
CA HIS A 35 3.10 11.79 4.16
C HIS A 35 1.78 11.32 3.55
N CYS A 36 1.65 11.32 2.21
CA CYS A 36 0.47 10.82 1.53
C CYS A 36 0.27 9.32 1.78
N TRP A 37 1.36 8.55 1.74
CA TRP A 37 1.31 7.13 2.08
C TRP A 37 0.95 6.87 3.54
N ALA A 38 1.53 7.63 4.48
CA ALA A 38 1.18 7.53 5.89
C ALA A 38 -0.29 7.89 6.16
N TYR A 39 -0.79 8.92 5.48
CA TYR A 39 -2.20 9.31 5.56
C TYR A 39 -3.12 8.25 4.95
N ARG A 40 -2.75 7.65 3.81
CA ARG A 40 -3.47 6.52 3.22
C ARG A 40 -3.58 5.37 4.22
N TYR A 41 -2.47 4.96 4.79
CA TYR A 41 -2.43 3.89 5.78
C TYR A 41 -3.32 4.21 6.98
N TYR A 42 -3.20 5.41 7.54
CA TYR A 42 -4.04 5.88 8.64
C TYR A 42 -5.55 5.81 8.32
N LEU A 43 -5.95 6.21 7.11
CA LEU A 43 -7.35 6.13 6.68
C LEU A 43 -7.81 4.68 6.53
N LEU A 44 -7.02 3.83 5.86
CA LEU A 44 -7.36 2.41 5.66
C LEU A 44 -7.49 1.67 6.99
N GLU A 45 -6.64 1.95 7.96
CA GLU A 45 -6.73 1.36 9.31
C GLU A 45 -7.98 1.79 10.07
N ARG A 46 -8.60 2.93 9.75
CA ARG A 46 -9.88 3.36 10.34
C ARG A 46 -11.10 2.84 9.59
N LEU A 47 -10.92 2.49 8.32
CA LEU A 47 -11.97 2.01 7.43
C LEU A 47 -11.98 0.47 7.32
N CYS A 48 -11.05 -0.20 8.00
CA CYS A 48 -10.97 -1.65 7.96
C CYS A 48 -12.26 -2.27 8.52
N PRO A 49 -12.84 -3.26 7.82
CA PRO A 49 -14.09 -3.87 8.25
C PRO A 49 -13.88 -4.72 9.50
N SER A 50 -14.91 -4.81 10.35
CA SER A 50 -14.86 -5.63 11.56
C SER A 50 -15.13 -7.11 11.31
N SER A 51 -15.76 -7.45 10.18
CA SER A 51 -16.02 -8.83 9.79
C SER A 51 -14.73 -9.50 9.32
N SER A 52 -14.42 -10.67 9.85
CA SER A 52 -13.22 -11.44 9.49
C SER A 52 -13.12 -11.73 7.99
N SER A 53 -14.25 -12.10 7.36
CA SER A 53 -14.27 -12.40 5.91
C SER A 53 -14.09 -11.16 5.04
N GLU A 54 -14.62 -10.01 5.47
CA GLU A 54 -14.44 -8.75 4.74
C GLU A 54 -13.03 -8.18 4.92
N LEU A 55 -12.41 -8.43 6.08
CA LEU A 55 -11.06 -7.97 6.40
C LEU A 55 -10.00 -8.65 5.54
N GLU A 56 -10.15 -9.95 5.29
CA GLU A 56 -9.26 -10.69 4.38
C GLU A 56 -9.32 -10.09 2.97
N GLY A 57 -10.51 -9.91 2.40
CA GLY A 57 -10.69 -9.27 1.10
C GLY A 57 -10.21 -7.82 1.06
N PHE A 58 -10.33 -7.09 2.16
CA PHE A 58 -9.79 -5.73 2.29
C PHE A 58 -8.26 -5.71 2.17
N TYR A 59 -7.55 -6.59 2.87
CA TYR A 59 -6.09 -6.69 2.76
C TYR A 59 -5.64 -7.17 1.38
N GLU A 60 -6.34 -8.13 0.77
CA GLU A 60 -6.04 -8.59 -0.59
C GLU A 60 -6.20 -7.46 -1.62
N ASN A 61 -7.24 -6.64 -1.50
CA ASN A 61 -7.44 -5.48 -2.36
C ASN A 61 -6.31 -4.46 -2.24
N GLU A 62 -5.86 -4.16 -1.02
CA GLU A 62 -4.74 -3.24 -0.81
C GLU A 62 -3.41 -3.82 -1.32
N LEU A 63 -3.17 -5.11 -1.12
CA LEU A 63 -2.01 -5.80 -1.71
C LEU A 63 -2.05 -5.78 -3.24
N SER A 64 -3.23 -5.86 -3.86
CA SER A 64 -3.36 -5.71 -5.31
C SER A 64 -3.00 -4.30 -5.78
N PHE A 65 -3.50 -3.26 -5.10
CA PHE A 65 -3.15 -1.86 -5.37
C PHE A 65 -1.64 -1.59 -5.22
N LEU A 66 -1.02 -2.12 -4.17
CA LEU A 66 0.41 -1.97 -3.94
C LEU A 66 1.23 -2.69 -5.02
N ARG A 67 0.76 -3.87 -5.48
CA ARG A 67 1.39 -4.60 -6.59
C ARG A 67 1.35 -3.79 -7.89
N SER A 68 0.22 -3.17 -8.22
CA SER A 68 0.14 -2.32 -9.41
C SER A 68 1.05 -1.08 -9.28
N THR A 69 1.11 -0.48 -8.09
CA THR A 69 1.96 0.69 -7.84
C THR A 69 3.45 0.36 -7.98
N ILE A 70 3.89 -0.76 -7.43
CA ILE A 70 5.26 -1.29 -7.61
C ILE A 70 5.55 -1.58 -9.08
N GLY A 71 4.58 -2.14 -9.81
CA GLY A 71 4.73 -2.41 -11.24
C GLY A 71 4.92 -1.15 -12.10
N ILE A 72 4.44 0.01 -11.65
CA ILE A 72 4.66 1.31 -12.30
C ILE A 72 6.04 1.88 -11.92
N ASN A 73 6.40 1.83 -10.64
CA ASN A 73 7.70 2.29 -10.15
C ASN A 73 8.28 1.31 -9.12
N LEU A 74 9.27 0.53 -9.56
CA LEU A 74 10.00 -0.43 -8.74
C LEU A 74 10.81 0.24 -7.62
N SER A 75 11.20 1.51 -7.78
CA SER A 75 11.95 2.28 -6.78
C SER A 75 11.06 2.92 -5.72
N ASN A 76 9.76 2.64 -5.72
CA ASN A 76 8.83 3.16 -4.74
C ASN A 76 8.94 2.44 -3.39
N TYR A 77 9.90 2.87 -2.57
CA TYR A 77 10.11 2.37 -1.20
C TYR A 77 8.85 2.38 -0.33
N SER A 78 7.98 3.39 -0.49
CA SER A 78 6.76 3.48 0.31
C SER A 78 5.82 2.33 -0.05
N ALA A 79 5.64 2.06 -1.34
CA ALA A 79 4.79 0.95 -1.78
C ALA A 79 5.30 -0.41 -1.26
N TRP A 80 6.61 -0.67 -1.34
CA TRP A 80 7.23 -1.88 -0.77
C TRP A 80 7.05 -1.99 0.74
N HIS A 81 7.28 -0.89 1.48
CA HIS A 81 7.12 -0.83 2.93
C HIS A 81 5.68 -1.13 3.36
N TYR A 82 4.69 -0.50 2.73
CA TYR A 82 3.29 -0.76 3.06
C TYR A 82 2.84 -2.15 2.61
N ARG A 83 3.41 -2.70 1.54
CA ARG A 83 3.16 -4.08 1.12
C ARG A 83 3.56 -5.07 2.20
N SER A 84 4.74 -4.92 2.79
CA SER A 84 5.20 -5.76 3.89
C SER A 84 4.22 -5.71 5.07
N LYS A 85 3.79 -4.52 5.48
CA LYS A 85 2.81 -4.35 6.58
C LYS A 85 1.48 -5.04 6.33
N TYR A 86 0.91 -4.91 5.13
CA TYR A 86 -0.38 -5.54 4.82
C TYR A 86 -0.26 -7.05 4.61
N LEU A 87 0.89 -7.52 4.11
CA LEU A 87 1.18 -8.93 4.01
C LEU A 87 1.26 -9.58 5.40
N ASP A 88 1.97 -8.94 6.34
CA ASP A 88 2.04 -9.39 7.74
C ASP A 88 0.64 -9.43 8.38
N LYS A 89 -0.17 -8.39 8.19
CA LYS A 89 -1.56 -8.36 8.68
C LYS A 89 -2.42 -9.49 8.12
N LEU A 90 -2.27 -9.82 6.83
CA LEU A 90 -3.00 -10.91 6.20
C LEU A 90 -2.52 -12.28 6.71
N ILE A 91 -1.21 -12.45 6.94
CA ILE A 91 -0.64 -13.67 7.53
C ILE A 91 -1.08 -13.83 8.98
N ASP A 92 -1.09 -12.76 9.78
CA ASP A 92 -1.56 -12.78 11.17
C ASP A 92 -3.05 -13.13 11.25
N HIS A 93 -3.85 -12.64 10.30
CA HIS A 93 -5.27 -12.97 10.19
C HIS A 93 -5.51 -14.42 9.75
N ASN A 94 -4.74 -14.92 8.77
CA ASN A 94 -4.85 -16.28 8.25
C ASN A 94 -3.48 -16.99 8.16
N PRO A 95 -2.94 -17.51 9.29
CA PRO A 95 -1.60 -18.08 9.35
C PRO A 95 -1.40 -19.29 8.43
N SER A 96 -2.46 -20.03 8.14
CA SER A 96 -2.45 -21.20 7.25
C SER A 96 -2.05 -20.84 5.82
N ARG A 97 -2.26 -19.58 5.39
CA ARG A 97 -1.89 -19.09 4.06
C ARG A 97 -0.46 -18.58 3.97
N ARG A 98 0.31 -18.55 5.06
CA ARG A 98 1.67 -17.98 5.09
C ARG A 98 2.54 -18.49 3.94
N THR A 99 2.65 -19.80 3.77
CA THR A 99 3.50 -20.40 2.75
C THR A 99 3.05 -20.05 1.34
N SER A 100 1.74 -20.07 1.07
CA SER A 100 1.22 -19.75 -0.26
C SER A 100 1.37 -18.27 -0.59
N LEU A 101 1.11 -17.38 0.38
CA LEU A 101 1.29 -15.93 0.23
C LEU A 101 2.75 -15.57 -0.04
N LEU A 102 3.68 -16.04 0.80
CA LEU A 102 5.12 -15.79 0.60
C LEU A 102 5.62 -16.36 -0.74
N SER A 103 5.13 -17.54 -1.16
CA SER A 103 5.49 -18.09 -2.47
C SER A 103 4.98 -17.22 -3.62
N SER A 104 3.82 -16.57 -3.46
CA SER A 104 3.24 -15.69 -4.47
C SER A 104 3.94 -14.33 -4.60
N GLU A 105 4.71 -13.93 -3.58
CA GLU A 105 5.53 -12.72 -3.60
C GLU A 105 6.81 -12.89 -4.42
N TRP A 106 7.34 -14.11 -4.50
CA TRP A 106 8.64 -14.38 -5.12
C TRP A 106 8.76 -13.89 -6.57
N PRO A 107 7.77 -14.09 -7.46
CA PRO A 107 7.85 -13.57 -8.82
C PRO A 107 7.91 -12.03 -8.89
N LEU A 108 7.27 -11.32 -7.96
CA LEU A 108 7.29 -9.87 -7.91
C LEU A 108 8.69 -9.36 -7.54
N VAL A 109 9.30 -9.96 -6.51
CA VAL A 109 10.64 -9.62 -6.03
C VAL A 109 11.71 -9.95 -7.07
N LEU A 110 11.65 -11.14 -7.66
CA LEU A 110 12.58 -11.53 -8.73
C LEU A 110 12.48 -10.59 -9.93
N ASN A 111 11.26 -10.23 -10.35
CA ASN A 111 11.09 -9.29 -11.45
C ASN A 111 11.75 -7.93 -11.14
N ALA A 112 11.62 -7.43 -9.91
CA ALA A 112 12.29 -6.20 -9.51
C ALA A 112 13.82 -6.33 -9.59
N PHE A 113 14.40 -7.42 -9.07
CA PHE A 113 15.85 -7.68 -9.12
C PHE A 113 16.41 -7.78 -10.53
N TYR A 114 15.66 -8.38 -11.46
CA TYR A 114 16.12 -8.54 -12.84
C TYR A 114 15.83 -7.32 -13.72
N THR A 115 14.91 -6.45 -13.33
CA THR A 115 14.62 -5.21 -14.05
C THR A 115 15.62 -4.11 -13.69
N ASP A 116 15.88 -3.90 -12.40
CA ASP A 116 16.90 -2.98 -11.92
C ASP A 116 17.59 -3.57 -10.69
N CYS A 117 18.75 -4.20 -10.90
CA CYS A 117 19.51 -4.81 -9.82
C CYS A 117 20.16 -3.78 -8.88
N SER A 118 20.28 -2.51 -9.32
CA SER A 118 20.85 -1.42 -8.52
C SER A 118 19.83 -0.80 -7.55
N ASP A 119 18.55 -1.03 -7.79
CA ASP A 119 17.45 -0.54 -6.96
C ASP A 119 17.35 -1.33 -5.66
N GLN A 120 17.67 -0.66 -4.56
CA GLN A 120 17.70 -1.23 -3.23
C GLN A 120 16.30 -1.48 -2.63
N ALA A 121 15.23 -0.90 -3.17
CA ALA A 121 13.90 -0.99 -2.56
C ALA A 121 13.40 -2.44 -2.44
N ALA A 122 13.49 -3.20 -3.52
CA ALA A 122 13.13 -4.63 -3.53
C ALA A 122 14.07 -5.47 -2.66
N TRP A 123 15.35 -5.10 -2.56
CA TRP A 123 16.32 -5.82 -1.73
C TRP A 123 16.01 -5.66 -0.24
N PHE A 124 15.61 -4.46 0.17
CA PHE A 124 15.15 -4.22 1.54
C PHE A 124 13.84 -4.95 1.86
N TYR A 125 12.93 -5.06 0.89
CA TYR A 125 11.68 -5.81 1.06
C TYR A 125 11.91 -7.33 1.23
N ALA A 126 12.89 -7.89 0.53
CA ALA A 126 13.16 -9.32 0.54
C ALA A 126 13.99 -9.81 1.73
N ARG A 127 14.55 -8.90 2.53
CA ARG A 127 15.45 -9.20 3.65
C ARG A 127 14.70 -9.45 4.94
#